data_AF-A0A6V7JKW4-F1
#
_entry.id   AF-A0A6V7JKW4-F1
#
_cell.length_a   1.000
_cell.length_b   1.000
_cell.length_c   1.000
_cell.angle_alpha   90.00
_cell.angle_beta   90.00
_cell.angle_gamma   90.00
#
_symmetry.space_group_name_H-M   'P 1'
#
loop_
_entity.id
_entity.type
_entity.pdbx_description
1 polymer ?
#
loop_
_entity_poly.entity_id
_entity_poly.type
_entity_poly.pdbx_seq_one_letter_code
_entity_poly.pdbx_strand_id
1 'polypeptide(L)'
;VARRIPPRVDDVVRSLYPPLDARLLEARVAALVLAVTHLALVTKHGVPKSQARKLAFIDQALQDMDSHLLVLRNAALAQETASNIPASTSV
;
A
#
# COMPACT_ATOMS: atom_id res chain seq x y z
N VAL A 1 9.19 -9.63 -11.98
CA VAL A 1 8.20 -9.02 -11.05
C VAL A 1 8.82 -8.73 -9.69
N ALA A 2 9.42 -9.72 -9.00
CA ALA A 2 10.02 -9.52 -7.67
C ALA A 2 11.06 -8.38 -7.57
N ARG A 3 11.91 -8.19 -8.58
CA ARG A 3 12.91 -7.09 -8.63
C ARG A 3 12.30 -5.67 -8.61
N ARG A 4 10.98 -5.53 -8.82
CA ARG A 4 10.29 -4.24 -8.78
C ARG A 4 9.76 -3.88 -7.39
N ILE A 5 9.83 -4.80 -6.43
CA ILE A 5 9.36 -4.58 -5.05
C ILE A 5 10.33 -3.70 -4.26
N PRO A 6 11.66 -3.94 -4.24
CA PRO A 6 12.61 -3.11 -3.49
C PRO A 6 12.52 -1.60 -3.80
N PRO A 7 12.55 -1.14 -5.06
CA PRO A 7 12.48 0.30 -5.34
C PRO A 7 11.13 0.92 -4.93
N ARG A 8 10.04 0.14 -4.93
CA ARG A 8 8.73 0.62 -4.47
C ARG A 8 8.65 0.77 -2.96
N VAL A 9 9.33 -0.10 -2.22
CA VAL A 9 9.49 0.04 -0.76
C VAL A 9 10.33 1.28 -0.46
N ASP A 10 11.42 1.50 -1.19
CA ASP A 10 12.27 2.69 -1.02
C ASP A 10 11.48 3.98 -1.26
N ASP A 11 10.61 4.00 -2.28
CA ASP A 11 9.72 5.14 -2.52
C ASP A 11 8.73 5.36 -1.38
N VAL A 12 8.12 4.31 -0.82
CA VAL A 12 7.22 4.41 0.35
C VAL A 12 7.97 4.97 1.57
N VAL A 13 9.16 4.43 1.85
CA VAL A 13 10.01 4.89 2.96
C VAL A 13 10.41 6.34 2.76
N ARG A 14 10.74 6.74 1.53
CA ARG A 14 11.08 8.13 1.20
C ARG A 14 9.89 9.09 1.39
N SER A 15 8.66 8.64 1.14
CA SER A 15 7.45 9.45 1.40
C SER A 15 7.08 9.57 2.87
N LEU A 16 7.64 8.72 3.75
CA LEU A 16 7.44 8.82 5.21
C LEU A 16 8.28 9.94 5.84
N TYR A 17 9.28 10.47 5.13
CA TYR A 17 10.09 11.58 5.63
C TYR A 17 9.38 12.93 5.41
N PRO A 18 9.50 13.88 6.38
CA PRO A 18 8.90 15.20 6.25
C PRO A 18 9.42 15.97 5.01
N PRO A 19 8.57 16.77 4.34
CA PRO A 19 7.12 16.94 4.59
C PRO A 19 6.31 15.71 4.15
N LEU A 20 5.52 15.18 5.08
CA LEU A 20 4.72 13.96 4.91
C LEU A 20 3.43 14.29 4.16
N ASP A 21 3.28 13.78 2.94
CA ASP A 21 2.03 13.86 2.17
C ASP A 21 1.34 12.49 2.20
N ALA A 22 0.23 12.38 2.95
CA ALA A 22 -0.51 11.13 3.08
C ALA A 22 -1.08 10.64 1.74
N ARG A 23 -1.37 11.53 0.77
CA ARG A 23 -1.84 11.12 -0.56
C ARG A 23 -0.73 10.48 -1.38
N LEU A 24 0.47 11.06 -1.30
CA LEU A 24 1.66 10.50 -1.94
C LEU A 24 2.02 9.13 -1.33
N LEU A 25 1.90 9.02 -0.01
CA LEU A 25 2.12 7.77 0.72
C LEU A 25 1.09 6.70 0.34
N GLU A 26 -0.21 7.04 0.31
CA GLU A 26 -1.27 6.13 -0.13
C GLU A 26 -1.01 5.61 -1.55
N ALA A 27 -0.73 6.50 -2.50
CA ALA A 27 -0.48 6.13 -3.89
C ALA A 27 0.73 5.19 -4.04
N ARG A 28 1.82 5.46 -3.30
CA ARG A 28 3.02 4.62 -3.32
C ARG A 28 2.79 3.26 -2.69
N VAL A 29 2.06 3.20 -1.57
CA VAL A 29 1.69 1.93 -0.91
C VAL A 29 0.74 1.12 -1.79
N ALA A 30 -0.27 1.74 -2.40
CA ALA A 30 -1.18 1.05 -3.33
C ALA A 30 -0.42 0.42 -4.51
N ALA A 31 0.57 1.13 -5.06
CA ALA A 31 1.39 0.61 -6.15
C ALA A 31 2.34 -0.51 -5.69
N LEU A 32 2.80 -0.50 -4.43
CA LEU A 32 3.55 -1.60 -3.81
C LEU A 32 2.65 -2.83 -3.62
N VAL A 33 1.45 -2.67 -3.06
CA VAL A 33 0.47 -3.76 -2.89
C VAL A 33 0.18 -4.41 -4.24
N LEU A 34 -0.11 -3.62 -5.29
CA LEU A 34 -0.36 -4.14 -6.63
C LEU A 34 0.82 -4.96 -7.19
N ALA A 35 2.05 -4.52 -6.96
CA ALA A 35 3.24 -5.26 -7.39
C ALA A 35 3.41 -6.59 -6.64
N VAL A 36 3.06 -6.63 -5.34
CA VAL A 36 3.08 -7.85 -4.52
C VAL A 36 1.95 -8.80 -4.92
N THR A 37 0.73 -8.31 -5.15
CA THR A 37 -0.40 -9.10 -5.68
C THR A 37 -0.06 -9.72 -7.03
N HIS A 38 0.58 -8.96 -7.93
CA HIS A 38 1.02 -9.49 -9.20
C HIS A 38 2.10 -10.59 -9.03
N LEU A 39 3.03 -10.43 -8.08
CA LEU A 39 4.00 -11.49 -7.76
C LEU A 39 3.32 -12.73 -7.18
N ALA A 40 2.34 -12.56 -6.29
CA ALA A 40 1.55 -13.62 -5.70
C ALA A 40 0.81 -14.44 -6.77
N LEU A 41 0.15 -13.76 -7.71
CA LEU A 41 -0.54 -14.40 -8.84
C LEU A 41 0.44 -15.18 -9.72
N VAL A 42 1.57 -14.59 -10.11
CA VAL A 42 2.60 -15.29 -10.90
C VAL A 42 3.13 -16.52 -10.17
N THR A 43 3.32 -16.43 -8.85
CA THR A 43 3.79 -17.56 -8.02
C THR A 43 2.73 -18.66 -7.93
N LYS A 44 1.46 -18.30 -7.73
CA LYS A 44 0.33 -19.24 -7.66
C LYS A 44 0.07 -19.95 -9.00
N HIS A 45 0.32 -19.27 -10.11
CA HIS A 45 0.26 -19.87 -11.45
C HIS A 45 1.46 -20.77 -11.79
N GLY A 46 2.65 -20.46 -11.26
CA GLY A 46 3.87 -21.25 -11.49
C GLY A 46 3.98 -22.51 -10.64
N VAL A 47 3.16 -22.65 -9.59
CA VAL A 47 3.24 -23.76 -8.62
C VAL A 47 2.11 -24.77 -8.88
N PRO A 48 2.39 -26.09 -8.89
CA PRO A 48 1.36 -27.11 -9.10
C PRO A 48 0.31 -27.09 -7.98
N LYS A 49 -0.95 -27.36 -8.34
CA LYS A 49 -2.13 -27.33 -7.44
C LYS A 49 -1.97 -28.19 -6.17
N SER A 50 -1.10 -29.20 -6.17
CA SER A 50 -0.80 -30.02 -4.98
C SER A 50 -0.15 -29.22 -3.84
N GLN A 51 0.52 -28.10 -4.14
CA GLN A 51 1.12 -27.20 -3.16
C GLN A 51 0.25 -25.97 -2.84
N ALA A 52 -0.96 -25.86 -3.41
CA ALA A 52 -1.85 -24.72 -3.20
C ALA A 52 -2.16 -24.45 -1.72
N ARG A 53 -2.24 -25.51 -0.89
CA ARG A 53 -2.45 -25.37 0.56
C ARG A 53 -1.29 -24.66 1.27
N LYS A 54 -0.05 -24.78 0.74
CA LYS A 54 1.11 -24.04 1.24
C LYS A 54 1.11 -22.57 0.81
N LEU A 55 0.25 -22.16 -0.13
CA LEU A 55 0.17 -20.77 -0.62
C LEU A 55 -0.95 -19.97 0.05
N ALA A 56 -1.74 -20.57 0.94
CA ALA A 56 -2.83 -19.89 1.65
C ALA A 56 -2.35 -18.70 2.51
N PHE A 57 -1.10 -18.74 2.99
CA PHE A 57 -0.49 -17.60 3.70
C PHE A 57 -0.36 -16.36 2.82
N ILE A 58 -0.24 -16.53 1.50
CA ILE A 58 -0.13 -15.42 0.55
C ILE A 58 -1.45 -14.68 0.48
N ASP A 59 -2.56 -15.42 0.39
CA ASP A 59 -3.90 -14.83 0.36
C ASP A 59 -4.20 -14.08 1.68
N GLN A 60 -3.77 -14.62 2.84
CA GLN A 60 -3.86 -13.92 4.13
C GLN A 60 -3.01 -12.65 4.17
N ALA A 61 -1.74 -12.72 3.76
CA ALA A 61 -0.85 -11.57 3.76
C ALA A 61 -1.36 -10.44 2.83
N LEU A 62 -1.99 -10.79 1.70
CA LEU A 62 -2.62 -9.80 0.83
C LEU A 62 -3.83 -9.12 1.49
N GLN A 63 -4.67 -9.86 2.23
CA GLN A 63 -5.78 -9.28 2.98
C GLN A 63 -5.32 -8.33 4.10
N ASP A 64 -4.23 -8.69 4.79
CA ASP A 64 -3.64 -7.82 5.82
C ASP A 64 -3.10 -6.52 5.19
N MET A 65 -2.47 -6.62 4.01
CA MET A 65 -1.98 -5.46 3.25
C MET A 65 -3.11 -4.54 2.78
N ASP A 66 -4.24 -5.09 2.32
CA ASP A 66 -5.43 -4.31 1.95
C ASP A 66 -6.01 -3.56 3.17
N SER A 67 -6.02 -4.20 4.33
CA SER A 67 -6.45 -3.58 5.59
C SER A 67 -5.55 -2.39 5.97
N HIS A 68 -4.23 -2.52 5.77
CA HIS A 68 -3.30 -1.41 5.98
C HIS A 68 -3.50 -0.26 4.98
N LEU A 69 -3.78 -0.57 3.71
CA LEU A 69 -4.09 0.43 2.69
C LEU A 69 -5.36 1.23 3.07
N LEU A 70 -6.37 0.57 3.63
CA LEU A 70 -7.59 1.22 4.09
C LEU A 70 -7.34 2.26 5.20
N VAL A 71 -6.43 1.98 6.13
CA VAL A 71 -6.00 2.96 7.15
C VAL A 71 -5.31 4.16 6.52
N LEU A 72 -4.41 3.93 5.56
CA LEU A 72 -3.70 5.01 4.85
C LEU A 72 -4.66 5.88 4.04
N ARG A 73 -5.65 5.27 3.39
CA ARG A 73 -6.70 5.99 2.67
C ARG A 73 -7.53 6.88 3.60
N ASN A 74 -7.92 6.36 4.77
CA ASN A 74 -8.62 7.15 5.78
C ASN A 74 -7.76 8.31 6.28
N ALA A 75 -6.46 8.10 6.47
CA ALA A 75 -5.52 9.16 6.84
C ALA A 75 -5.37 10.23 5.74
N ALA A 76 -5.32 9.82 4.46
CA ALA A 76 -5.28 10.73 3.31
C ALA A 76 -6.55 11.59 3.22
N LEU A 77 -7.73 10.99 3.42
CA LEU A 77 -9.01 11.71 3.47
C LEU A 77 -9.09 12.69 4.67
N ALA A 78 -8.57 12.29 5.83
CA ALA A 78 -8.48 13.16 7.00
C ALA A 78 -7.55 14.36 6.74
N GLN A 79 -6.40 14.14 6.08
CA GLN A 79 -5.48 15.21 5.71
C GLN A 79 -6.11 16.17 4.69
N GLU A 80 -6.86 15.68 3.71
CA GLU A 80 -7.60 16.52 2.75
C GLU A 80 -8.66 17.37 3.47
N THR A 81 -9.38 16.77 4.42
CA THR A 81 -10.38 17.49 5.23
C THR A 81 -9.72 18.56 6.09
N ALA A 82 -8.57 18.26 6.72
CA ALA A 82 -7.81 19.23 7.50
C ALA A 82 -7.22 20.37 6.65
N SER A 83 -6.83 20.07 5.40
CA SER A 83 -6.31 21.06 4.44
C SER A 83 -7.40 21.95 3.84
N ASN A 84 -8.66 21.48 3.84
CA ASN A 84 -9.83 22.20 3.32
C ASN A 84 -10.59 23.01 4.37
N ILE A 85 -10.19 22.98 5.66
CA ILE A 85 -10.72 23.92 6.65
C ILE A 85 -10.01 25.25 6.38
N PRO A 86 -10.68 26.30 5.83
CA PRO A 86 -10.09 27.62 5.88
C PRO A 86 -9.91 27.94 7.35
N ALA A 87 -8.68 28.28 7.73
CA ALA A 87 -8.42 28.99 8.95
C ALA A 87 -9.24 30.30 8.84
N SER A 88 -10.48 30.27 9.31
CA SER A 88 -11.29 31.45 9.57
C SER A 88 -10.54 32.18 10.67
N THR A 89 -9.67 33.07 10.22
CA THR A 89 -8.89 34.00 11.00
C THR A 89 -9.84 34.69 11.97
N SER A 90 -9.64 34.43 13.26
CA SER A 90 -10.06 35.33 14.31
C SER A 90 -9.38 36.68 14.09
N VAL A 91 -10.17 37.72 13.79
CA VAL A 91 -9.86 39.11 14.10
C VAL A 91 -11.16 39.79 14.53
#